data_AF-A0A0G1LM06-F1
#
_entry.id   AF-A0A0G1LM06-F1
#
_cell.length_a   1.000
_cell.length_b   1.000
_cell.length_c   1.000
_cell.angle_alpha   90.00
_cell.angle_beta   90.00
_cell.angle_gamma   90.00
#
_symmetry.space_group_name_H-M   'P 1'
#
loop_
_entity.id
_entity.type
_entity.pdbx_description
1 polymer ?
#
loop_
_entity_poly.entity_id
_entity_poly.type
_entity_poly.pdbx_seq_one_letter_code
_entity_poly.pdbx_strand_id
1 'polypeptide(L)'
;MGTIKADKIEANEIKGFKLLTDSISTLTDKVAGIATASAEPEMVLEKEKPVSVQVADLISGLFRQVVEFFGKVIFHSDVYFAGRPTFNKDTAGFAIVKSGGNEVEVKFEKEYKDEPVVTVSMNIVGETDLGNLPTYAILDLSKQGFKIRLSRNTSMDIRFAWTAMAVADLNTSEGAGSASVPTAQPTVVITPELQVTPNPTPSPTPELSPSPTPETTPILVEPIPEATPTPEVTQEATASGSL
;
A
#
# COMPACT_ATOMS: atom_id res chain seq x y z
N MET A 1 -20.72 13.52 58.77
CA MET A 1 -19.39 12.91 58.61
C MET A 1 -19.02 12.29 59.95
N GLY A 2 -19.01 10.97 60.05
CA GLY A 2 -18.58 10.25 61.25
C GLY A 2 -17.21 9.64 60.98
N THR A 3 -16.20 10.00 61.76
CA THR A 3 -14.86 9.43 61.65
C THR A 3 -14.57 8.66 62.93
N ILE A 4 -14.30 7.37 62.82
CA ILE A 4 -13.86 6.52 63.94
C ILE A 4 -12.35 6.35 63.81
N LYS A 5 -11.60 6.68 64.86
CA LYS A 5 -10.19 6.36 65.00
C LYS A 5 -10.03 5.44 66.21
N ALA A 6 -9.54 4.24 65.96
CA ALA A 6 -9.25 3.24 66.98
C ALA A 6 -8.11 2.36 66.48
N ASP A 7 -7.27 1.88 67.39
CA ASP A 7 -6.20 0.94 67.04
C ASP A 7 -6.74 -0.45 66.69
N LYS A 8 -7.92 -0.82 67.22
CA LYS A 8 -8.61 -2.08 66.93
C LYS A 8 -10.12 -1.92 67.09
N ILE A 9 -10.90 -2.52 66.19
CA ILE A 9 -12.36 -2.60 66.25
C ILE A 9 -12.75 -4.08 66.21
N GLU A 10 -13.36 -4.57 67.28
CA GLU A 10 -13.99 -5.90 67.34
C GLU A 10 -15.51 -5.72 67.40
N ALA A 11 -16.21 -6.17 66.37
CA ALA A 11 -17.67 -6.04 66.27
C ALA A 11 -18.27 -7.28 65.62
N ASN A 12 -19.48 -7.65 66.05
CA ASN A 12 -20.20 -8.78 65.45
C ASN A 12 -20.66 -8.50 64.01
N GLU A 13 -21.04 -7.25 63.68
CA GLU A 13 -21.41 -6.84 62.32
C GLU A 13 -21.18 -5.33 62.10
N ILE A 14 -20.63 -4.96 60.93
CA ILE A 14 -20.51 -3.57 60.47
C ILE A 14 -21.30 -3.44 59.17
N LYS A 15 -22.47 -2.78 59.21
CA LYS A 15 -23.44 -2.74 58.09
C LYS A 15 -22.90 -2.17 56.76
N GLY A 16 -21.82 -1.38 56.79
CA GLY A 16 -21.11 -0.90 55.58
C GLY A 16 -20.02 -1.85 55.06
N PHE A 17 -19.44 -2.69 55.92
CA PHE A 17 -18.42 -3.66 55.53
C PHE A 17 -19.02 -4.78 54.69
N LYS A 18 -20.25 -5.22 55.02
CA LYS A 18 -20.99 -6.22 54.25
C LYS A 18 -21.20 -5.81 52.80
N LEU A 19 -21.56 -4.54 52.55
CA LEU A 19 -21.75 -4.02 51.19
C LEU A 19 -20.44 -3.96 50.38
N LEU A 20 -19.31 -3.65 51.03
CA LEU A 20 -18.00 -3.72 50.40
C LEU A 20 -17.64 -5.18 50.08
N THR A 21 -17.89 -6.11 51.00
CA THR A 21 -17.66 -7.55 50.79
C THR A 21 -18.51 -8.09 49.63
N ASP A 22 -19.78 -7.71 49.54
CA ASP A 22 -20.68 -8.11 48.45
C ASP A 22 -20.20 -7.55 47.11
N SER A 23 -19.73 -6.29 47.09
CA SER A 23 -19.17 -5.66 45.89
C SER A 23 -17.87 -6.36 45.45
N ILE A 24 -16.98 -6.67 46.39
CA ILE A 24 -15.73 -7.40 46.14
C ILE A 24 -16.03 -8.81 45.64
N SER A 25 -17.02 -9.50 46.21
CA SER A 25 -17.47 -10.82 45.73
C SER A 25 -18.03 -10.73 44.31
N THR A 26 -18.90 -9.75 44.04
CA THR A 26 -19.47 -9.55 42.70
C THR A 26 -18.40 -9.21 41.66
N LEU A 27 -17.38 -8.45 42.03
CA LEU A 27 -16.22 -8.18 41.18
C LEU A 27 -15.39 -9.45 40.95
N THR A 28 -15.21 -10.27 41.98
CA THR A 28 -14.51 -11.56 41.90
C THR A 28 -15.22 -12.52 40.94
N ASP A 29 -16.55 -12.61 41.03
CA ASP A 29 -17.36 -13.47 40.15
C ASP A 29 -17.33 -12.96 38.69
N LYS A 30 -17.36 -11.64 38.49
CA LYS A 30 -17.21 -11.04 37.16
C LYS A 30 -15.83 -11.30 36.56
N VAL A 31 -14.76 -11.21 37.35
CA VAL A 31 -13.39 -11.53 36.90
C VAL A 31 -13.24 -13.02 36.60
N ALA A 32 -13.84 -13.90 37.41
CA ALA A 32 -13.87 -15.34 37.16
C ALA A 32 -14.62 -15.69 35.86
N GLY A 33 -15.74 -15.02 35.58
CA GLY A 33 -16.51 -15.19 34.33
C GLY A 33 -15.75 -14.81 33.06
N ILE A 34 -14.80 -13.86 33.16
CA ILE A 34 -13.92 -13.49 32.04
C ILE A 34 -12.83 -14.57 31.83
N ALA A 35 -12.40 -15.25 32.90
CA ALA A 35 -11.43 -16.35 32.80
C ALA A 35 -12.03 -17.62 32.17
N THR A 36 -13.32 -17.89 32.37
CA THR A 36 -14.01 -19.06 31.79
C THR A 36 -14.49 -18.85 30.35
N ALA A 37 -14.68 -17.62 29.89
CA ALA A 37 -15.01 -17.34 28.48
C ALA A 37 -13.86 -17.65 27.49
N SER A 38 -12.68 -18.04 27.99
CA SER A 38 -11.48 -18.35 27.20
C SER A 38 -11.13 -19.84 27.10
N ALA A 39 -11.99 -20.77 27.55
CA ALA A 39 -11.68 -22.20 27.50
C ALA A 39 -12.80 -23.03 26.86
N GLU A 40 -12.60 -23.40 25.60
CA GLU A 40 -12.62 -24.81 25.15
C GLU A 40 -11.79 -24.87 23.85
N PRO A 41 -10.72 -25.67 23.82
CA PRO A 41 -10.91 -27.11 23.68
C PRO A 41 -10.23 -27.92 24.80
N GLU A 42 -10.74 -29.13 24.97
CA GLU A 42 -10.18 -30.19 25.82
C GLU A 42 -8.66 -30.28 25.69
N MET A 43 -7.94 -30.07 26.81
CA MET A 43 -6.67 -30.74 27.04
C MET A 43 -6.65 -31.29 28.46
N VAL A 44 -6.56 -32.61 28.52
CA VAL A 44 -6.30 -33.46 29.67
C VAL A 44 -5.12 -32.89 30.48
N LEU A 45 -5.36 -32.55 31.75
CA LEU A 45 -4.36 -31.96 32.65
C LEU A 45 -3.87 -33.03 33.63
N GLU A 46 -2.62 -33.49 33.45
CA GLU A 46 -1.86 -34.11 34.54
C GLU A 46 -1.26 -33.04 35.48
N LYS A 47 -0.99 -33.48 36.70
CA LYS A 47 -0.94 -32.74 37.97
C LYS A 47 0.10 -31.61 38.10
N GLU A 48 -0.39 -30.55 38.75
CA GLU A 48 0.23 -29.74 39.81
C GLU A 48 1.52 -28.95 39.53
N LYS A 49 1.33 -27.66 39.23
CA LYS A 49 2.17 -26.54 39.72
C LYS A 49 1.26 -25.35 40.05
N PRO A 50 1.53 -24.58 41.13
CA PRO A 50 0.69 -23.44 41.47
C PRO A 50 0.83 -22.37 40.38
N VAL A 51 -0.26 -22.13 39.65
CA VAL A 51 -0.32 -21.13 38.59
C VAL A 51 -0.46 -19.76 39.26
N SER A 52 0.66 -19.11 39.55
CA SER A 52 0.67 -17.67 39.82
C SER A 52 0.47 -16.94 38.49
N VAL A 53 -0.78 -16.74 38.09
CA VAL A 53 -1.12 -15.94 36.91
C VAL A 53 -0.90 -14.47 37.27
N GLN A 54 0.21 -13.88 36.81
CA GLN A 54 0.39 -12.43 36.93
C GLN A 54 -0.53 -11.75 35.92
N VAL A 55 -1.19 -10.66 36.30
CA VAL A 55 -2.08 -9.87 35.41
C VAL A 55 -1.31 -9.42 34.14
N ALA A 56 0.01 -9.26 34.22
CA ALA A 56 0.89 -8.99 33.09
C ALA A 56 0.97 -10.17 32.08
N ASP A 57 0.94 -11.41 32.55
CA ASP A 57 0.94 -12.61 31.68
C ASP A 57 -0.41 -12.78 30.96
N LEU A 58 -1.50 -12.30 31.56
CA LEU A 58 -2.83 -12.27 30.93
C LEU A 58 -2.93 -11.23 29.81
N ILE A 59 -2.34 -10.05 30.00
CA ILE A 59 -2.41 -8.96 29.01
C ILE A 59 -1.48 -9.24 27.82
N SER A 60 -0.37 -9.95 28.06
CA SER A 60 0.60 -10.32 27.02
C SER A 60 0.05 -11.30 25.97
N GLY A 61 -1.11 -11.93 26.23
CA GLY A 61 -1.59 -13.07 25.43
C GLY A 61 -3.07 -13.13 25.10
N LEU A 62 -3.89 -12.09 25.33
CA LEU A 62 -5.35 -12.29 25.28
C LEU A 62 -6.15 -11.20 24.55
N PHE A 63 -5.93 -11.11 23.25
CA PHE A 63 -6.96 -10.76 22.28
C PHE A 63 -7.05 -11.88 21.25
N ARG A 64 -7.78 -12.95 21.59
CA ARG A 64 -7.89 -14.17 20.75
C ARG A 64 -9.08 -14.14 19.78
N GLN A 65 -9.93 -13.12 19.89
CA GLN A 65 -11.19 -13.01 19.16
C GLN A 65 -11.34 -11.60 18.57
N VAL A 66 -12.55 -11.01 18.61
CA VAL A 66 -12.84 -9.69 18.09
C VAL A 66 -12.45 -8.62 19.11
N VAL A 67 -11.76 -7.59 18.63
CA VAL A 67 -11.46 -6.38 19.40
C VAL A 67 -11.95 -5.19 18.61
N GLU A 68 -12.67 -4.29 19.29
CA GLU A 68 -13.11 -3.02 18.71
C GLU A 68 -12.40 -1.87 19.40
N PHE A 69 -11.83 -0.99 18.58
CA PHE A 69 -11.20 0.25 19.04
C PHE A 69 -12.07 1.42 18.58
N PHE A 70 -12.75 2.07 19.53
CA PHE A 70 -13.58 3.26 19.25
C PHE A 70 -12.75 4.54 19.05
N GLY A 71 -11.44 4.49 19.35
CA GLY A 71 -10.54 5.61 19.32
C GLY A 71 -9.33 5.41 18.43
N LYS A 72 -8.40 6.36 18.48
CA LYS A 72 -7.12 6.28 17.78
C LYS A 72 -6.31 5.08 18.31
N VAL A 73 -5.83 4.25 17.39
CA VAL A 73 -4.88 3.18 17.68
C VAL A 73 -3.49 3.61 17.21
N ILE A 74 -2.48 3.38 18.05
CA ILE A 74 -1.07 3.65 17.73
C ILE A 74 -0.29 2.35 17.94
N PHE A 75 0.32 1.86 16.87
CA PHE A 75 1.26 0.75 16.92
C PHE A 75 2.68 1.31 16.94
N HIS A 76 3.46 0.99 17.97
CA HIS A 76 4.83 1.52 18.15
C HIS A 76 5.90 0.75 17.37
N SER A 77 5.52 -0.41 16.81
CA SER A 77 6.39 -1.32 16.08
C SER A 77 5.64 -1.88 14.88
N ASP A 78 6.31 -2.77 14.14
CA ASP A 78 5.75 -3.43 12.97
C ASP A 78 4.45 -4.17 13.27
N VAL A 79 3.50 -4.05 12.34
CA VAL A 79 2.21 -4.74 12.40
C VAL A 79 2.19 -5.81 11.33
N TYR A 80 2.03 -7.06 11.76
CA TYR A 80 1.85 -8.20 10.87
C TYR A 80 0.40 -8.69 10.92
N PHE A 81 -0.26 -8.71 9.77
CA PHE A 81 -1.58 -9.31 9.61
C PHE A 81 -1.44 -10.72 9.04
N ALA A 82 -1.81 -11.74 9.82
CA ALA A 82 -1.80 -13.13 9.36
C ALA A 82 -2.87 -13.39 8.26
N GLY A 83 -3.96 -12.61 8.30
CA GLY A 83 -5.02 -12.63 7.30
C GLY A 83 -4.98 -11.40 6.38
N ARG A 84 -6.02 -11.27 5.55
CA ARG A 84 -6.19 -10.12 4.66
C ARG A 84 -6.80 -8.94 5.45
N PRO A 85 -6.12 -7.80 5.58
CA PRO A 85 -6.75 -6.60 6.12
C PRO A 85 -7.83 -6.10 5.16
N THR A 86 -8.91 -5.58 5.72
CA THR A 86 -9.97 -4.90 4.96
C THR A 86 -10.00 -3.43 5.34
N PHE A 87 -10.04 -2.56 4.34
CA PHE A 87 -10.06 -1.12 4.53
C PHE A 87 -11.43 -0.54 4.15
N ASN A 88 -11.65 0.72 4.51
CA ASN A 88 -12.88 1.43 4.18
C ASN A 88 -12.90 1.91 2.71
N LYS A 89 -14.01 2.55 2.31
CA LYS A 89 -14.20 3.02 0.92
C LYS A 89 -13.29 4.18 0.51
N ASP A 90 -12.67 4.86 1.47
CA ASP A 90 -11.77 5.98 1.20
C ASP A 90 -10.35 5.50 0.88
N THR A 91 -9.98 4.28 1.30
CA THR A 91 -8.62 3.75 1.15
C THR A 91 -8.37 3.15 -0.22
N ALA A 92 -9.34 2.44 -0.79
CA ALA A 92 -9.18 1.79 -2.09
C ALA A 92 -10.53 1.55 -2.77
N GLY A 93 -10.51 1.50 -4.10
CA GLY A 93 -11.71 1.24 -4.86
C GLY A 93 -11.49 1.14 -6.35
N PHE A 94 -12.61 1.17 -7.08
CA PHE A 94 -12.63 1.24 -8.53
C PHE A 94 -13.29 2.54 -8.98
N ALA A 95 -12.82 3.08 -10.10
CA ALA A 95 -13.44 4.20 -10.81
C ALA A 95 -13.66 3.79 -12.27
N ILE A 96 -14.75 4.25 -12.88
CA ILE A 96 -15.09 3.91 -14.26
C ILE A 96 -15.28 5.20 -15.06
N VAL A 97 -14.43 5.40 -16.07
CA VAL A 97 -14.69 6.38 -17.11
C VAL A 97 -15.65 5.74 -18.10
N LYS A 98 -16.85 6.30 -18.23
CA LYS A 98 -17.88 5.78 -19.14
C LYS A 98 -17.54 6.06 -20.59
N SER A 99 -18.00 5.17 -21.48
CA SER A 99 -17.95 5.38 -22.93
C SER A 99 -18.48 6.77 -23.30
N GLY A 100 -17.80 7.43 -24.24
CA GLY A 100 -18.03 8.82 -24.66
C GLY A 100 -17.41 9.86 -23.74
N GLY A 101 -17.02 9.50 -22.51
CA GLY A 101 -16.33 10.37 -21.56
C GLY A 101 -14.81 10.20 -21.59
N ASN A 102 -14.13 11.05 -20.82
CA ASN A 102 -12.67 11.01 -20.67
C ASN A 102 -12.21 11.34 -19.23
N GLU A 103 -13.13 11.49 -18.29
CA GLU A 103 -12.82 11.89 -16.92
C GLU A 103 -13.75 11.18 -15.93
N VAL A 104 -13.22 10.87 -14.75
CA VAL A 104 -14.00 10.41 -13.60
C VAL A 104 -13.42 11.03 -12.33
N GLU A 105 -14.29 11.45 -11.43
CA GLU A 105 -13.93 12.01 -10.14
C GLU A 105 -14.13 10.95 -9.04
N VAL A 106 -13.13 10.80 -8.18
CA VAL A 106 -13.18 9.98 -6.96
C VAL A 106 -13.27 10.91 -5.77
N LYS A 107 -14.34 10.78 -4.98
CA LYS A 107 -14.58 11.57 -3.76
C LYS A 107 -14.44 10.68 -2.54
N PHE A 108 -13.71 11.16 -1.54
CA PHE A 108 -13.64 10.51 -0.24
C PHE A 108 -14.92 10.83 0.56
N GLU A 109 -15.55 9.81 1.16
CA GLU A 109 -16.69 9.97 2.07
C GLU A 109 -16.29 10.79 3.30
N LYS A 110 -15.06 10.58 3.78
CA LYS A 110 -14.43 11.41 4.82
C LYS A 110 -13.10 11.97 4.32
N GLU A 111 -12.95 13.29 4.39
CA GLU A 111 -11.71 13.93 3.98
C GLU A 111 -10.50 13.48 4.84
N TYR A 112 -9.35 13.38 4.19
CA TYR A 112 -8.10 13.10 4.86
C TYR A 112 -7.61 14.33 5.63
N LYS A 113 -6.82 14.10 6.68
CA LYS A 113 -6.16 15.19 7.42
C LYS A 113 -5.16 15.94 6.54
N ASP A 114 -4.40 15.20 5.74
CA ASP A 114 -3.35 15.68 4.84
C ASP A 114 -3.56 15.03 3.46
N GLU A 115 -2.97 15.59 2.40
CA GLU A 115 -3.14 15.04 1.05
C GLU A 115 -2.56 13.61 0.98
N PRO A 116 -3.35 12.60 0.56
CA PRO A 116 -2.88 11.22 0.51
C PRO A 116 -2.02 10.96 -0.73
N VAL A 117 -1.13 9.97 -0.64
CA VAL A 117 -0.46 9.42 -1.83
C VAL A 117 -1.44 8.52 -2.56
N VAL A 118 -1.70 8.82 -3.84
CA VAL A 118 -2.64 8.07 -4.68
C VAL A 118 -1.90 7.31 -5.76
N THR A 119 -2.23 6.02 -5.91
CA THR A 119 -1.80 5.18 -7.02
C THR A 119 -3.03 4.73 -7.81
N VAL A 120 -2.95 4.82 -9.14
CA VAL A 120 -4.03 4.45 -10.06
C VAL A 120 -3.48 3.54 -11.15
N SER A 121 -4.16 2.42 -11.38
CA SER A 121 -3.86 1.46 -12.43
C SER A 121 -5.07 1.25 -13.33
N MET A 122 -4.85 1.23 -14.65
CA MET A 122 -5.87 0.87 -15.61
C MET A 122 -6.05 -0.64 -15.65
N ASN A 123 -7.28 -1.11 -15.42
CA ASN A 123 -7.63 -2.53 -15.43
C ASN A 123 -8.49 -2.83 -16.65
N ILE A 124 -7.94 -3.54 -17.62
CA ILE A 124 -8.66 -4.04 -18.78
C ILE A 124 -9.11 -5.48 -18.51
N VAL A 125 -10.39 -5.77 -18.79
CA VAL A 125 -10.95 -7.13 -18.73
C VAL A 125 -11.30 -7.56 -20.14
N GLY A 126 -10.73 -8.68 -20.60
CA GLY A 126 -10.92 -9.21 -21.95
C GLY A 126 -9.85 -8.77 -22.94
N GLU A 127 -10.03 -9.10 -24.21
CA GLU A 127 -9.11 -8.71 -25.28
C GLU A 127 -9.31 -7.25 -25.67
N THR A 128 -8.20 -6.51 -25.79
CA THR A 128 -8.19 -5.12 -26.27
C THR A 128 -6.87 -4.80 -26.95
N ASP A 129 -6.89 -3.82 -27.86
CA ASP A 129 -5.67 -3.28 -28.45
C ASP A 129 -4.98 -2.31 -27.48
N LEU A 130 -3.95 -2.80 -26.78
CA LEU A 130 -3.17 -2.02 -25.83
C LEU A 130 -2.48 -0.80 -26.48
N GLY A 131 -2.14 -0.89 -27.77
CA GLY A 131 -1.49 0.20 -28.50
C GLY A 131 -2.41 1.39 -28.74
N ASN A 132 -3.72 1.16 -28.69
CA ASN A 132 -4.74 2.20 -28.86
C ASN A 132 -5.37 2.64 -27.53
N LEU A 133 -4.82 2.28 -26.38
CA LEU A 133 -5.30 2.80 -25.12
C LEU A 133 -4.92 4.29 -24.94
N PRO A 134 -5.79 5.12 -24.37
CA PRO A 134 -5.44 6.50 -24.05
C PRO A 134 -4.45 6.53 -22.88
N THR A 135 -3.49 7.45 -22.93
CA THR A 135 -2.73 7.84 -21.75
C THR A 135 -3.65 8.51 -20.73
N TYR A 136 -3.29 8.44 -19.45
CA TYR A 136 -4.07 9.05 -18.37
C TYR A 136 -3.18 9.77 -17.36
N ALA A 137 -3.77 10.69 -16.60
CA ALA A 137 -3.12 11.37 -15.49
C ALA A 137 -4.09 11.49 -14.30
N ILE A 138 -3.50 11.62 -13.11
CA ILE A 138 -4.21 12.01 -11.89
C ILE A 138 -4.18 13.54 -11.82
N LEU A 139 -5.34 14.15 -11.63
CA LEU A 139 -5.50 15.60 -11.53
C LEU A 139 -6.25 15.96 -10.25
N ASP A 140 -6.13 17.22 -9.84
CA ASP A 140 -6.87 17.80 -8.70
C ASP A 140 -6.80 16.93 -7.43
N LEU A 141 -5.63 16.31 -7.19
CA LEU A 141 -5.40 15.54 -5.97
C LEU A 141 -5.50 16.48 -4.77
N SER A 142 -6.32 16.09 -3.80
CA SER A 142 -6.59 16.88 -2.60
C SER A 142 -7.03 15.96 -1.46
N LYS A 143 -7.29 16.56 -0.30
CA LYS A 143 -7.83 15.86 0.88
C LYS A 143 -9.24 15.31 0.67
N GLN A 144 -9.98 15.82 -0.31
CA GLN A 144 -11.39 15.46 -0.57
C GLN A 144 -11.56 14.48 -1.73
N GLY A 145 -10.54 14.32 -2.58
CA GLY A 145 -10.62 13.46 -3.74
C GLY A 145 -9.56 13.75 -4.78
N PHE A 146 -9.75 13.15 -5.95
CA PHE A 146 -8.91 13.35 -7.13
C PHE A 146 -9.71 13.00 -8.39
N LYS A 147 -9.16 13.37 -9.55
CA LYS A 147 -9.72 13.02 -10.86
C LYS A 147 -8.76 12.14 -11.63
N ILE A 148 -9.32 11.21 -12.38
CA ILE A 148 -8.60 10.44 -13.39
C ILE A 148 -9.04 10.96 -14.74
N ARG A 149 -8.10 11.49 -15.53
CA ARG A 149 -8.40 12.04 -16.85
C ARG A 149 -7.61 11.31 -17.92
N LEU A 150 -8.32 10.91 -18.97
CA LEU A 150 -7.79 10.34 -20.19
C LEU A 150 -7.41 11.46 -21.17
N SER A 151 -6.37 11.24 -21.97
CA SER A 151 -5.93 12.16 -23.01
C SER A 151 -6.94 12.35 -24.15
N ARG A 152 -7.92 11.46 -24.27
CA ARG A 152 -9.01 11.50 -25.25
C ARG A 152 -10.22 10.72 -24.76
N ASN A 153 -11.38 10.99 -25.37
CA ASN A 153 -12.61 10.24 -25.13
C ASN A 153 -12.48 8.80 -25.65
N THR A 154 -13.20 7.88 -25.02
CA THR A 154 -13.14 6.45 -25.33
C THR A 154 -14.48 5.94 -25.82
N SER A 155 -14.47 4.91 -26.67
CA SER A 155 -15.70 4.24 -27.14
C SER A 155 -16.17 3.12 -26.20
N MET A 156 -15.43 2.85 -25.13
CA MET A 156 -15.71 1.81 -24.14
C MET A 156 -15.56 2.33 -22.71
N ASP A 157 -16.20 1.65 -21.77
CA ASP A 157 -16.00 1.87 -20.35
C ASP A 157 -14.57 1.43 -19.97
N ILE A 158 -13.81 2.32 -19.34
CA ILE A 158 -12.48 2.02 -18.81
C ILE A 158 -12.55 1.98 -17.28
N ARG A 159 -12.12 0.85 -16.70
CA ARG A 159 -12.04 0.67 -15.25
C ARG A 159 -10.63 0.97 -14.75
N PHE A 160 -10.56 1.70 -13.66
CA PHE A 160 -9.34 1.95 -12.90
C PHE A 160 -9.47 1.33 -11.51
N ALA A 161 -8.41 0.70 -11.02
CA ALA A 161 -8.23 0.42 -9.60
C ALA A 161 -7.36 1.51 -8.99
N TRP A 162 -7.72 1.95 -7.80
CA TRP A 162 -7.00 3.00 -7.10
C TRP A 162 -6.83 2.69 -5.62
N THR A 163 -5.76 3.22 -5.04
CA THR A 163 -5.47 3.20 -3.61
C THR A 163 -5.00 4.58 -3.15
N ALA A 164 -5.49 5.04 -2.00
CA ALA A 164 -5.11 6.28 -1.35
C ALA A 164 -4.54 6.00 0.04
N MET A 165 -3.29 6.38 0.27
CA MET A 165 -2.60 6.18 1.55
C MET A 165 -2.27 7.51 2.20
N ALA A 166 -2.79 7.74 3.40
CA ALA A 166 -2.30 8.81 4.26
C ALA A 166 -0.94 8.40 4.84
N VAL A 167 0.09 9.19 4.59
CA VAL A 167 1.43 8.95 5.08
C VAL A 167 1.76 10.07 6.07
N ALA A 168 2.23 9.73 7.27
CA ALA A 168 2.76 10.74 8.17
C ALA A 168 4.15 11.15 7.68
N ASP A 169 4.47 12.44 7.77
CA ASP A 169 5.78 12.99 7.41
C ASP A 169 6.27 12.55 6.03
N LEU A 170 5.46 12.83 4.98
CA LEU A 170 5.79 12.48 3.60
C LEU A 170 7.18 13.01 3.22
N ASN A 171 7.98 12.13 2.63
CA ASN A 171 9.24 12.50 1.99
C ASN A 171 9.01 12.77 0.50
N THR A 172 9.50 13.91 0.02
CA THR A 172 9.45 14.29 -1.40
C THR A 172 10.87 14.51 -1.89
N SER A 173 11.22 13.86 -3.00
CA SER A 173 12.49 14.08 -3.70
C SER A 173 12.22 14.86 -4.98
N GLU A 174 13.02 15.87 -5.25
CA GLU A 174 12.93 16.68 -6.47
C GLU A 174 14.09 16.32 -7.41
N GLY A 175 13.78 16.11 -8.68
CA GLY A 175 14.81 15.96 -9.72
C GLY A 175 15.44 17.31 -10.03
N ALA A 176 16.74 17.33 -10.33
CA ALA A 176 17.38 18.52 -10.87
C ALA A 176 16.70 18.86 -12.21
N GLY A 177 15.85 19.88 -12.22
CA GLY A 177 15.31 20.41 -13.46
C GLY A 177 16.49 20.80 -14.36
N SER A 178 16.50 20.31 -15.60
CA SER A 178 17.34 20.90 -16.63
C SER A 178 16.85 22.32 -16.85
N ALA A 179 17.38 23.26 -16.06
CA ALA A 179 17.36 24.65 -16.45
C ALA A 179 18.07 24.70 -17.80
N SER A 180 17.31 24.90 -18.88
CA SER A 180 17.89 25.40 -20.11
C SER A 180 18.59 26.69 -19.73
N VAL A 181 19.93 26.64 -19.62
CA VAL A 181 20.72 27.86 -19.50
C VAL A 181 20.30 28.71 -20.69
N PRO A 182 19.75 29.92 -20.49
CA PRO A 182 19.50 30.80 -21.62
C PRO A 182 20.85 30.98 -22.30
N THR A 183 20.96 30.47 -23.53
CA THR A 183 22.09 30.80 -24.39
C THR A 183 22.02 32.32 -24.52
N ALA A 184 22.93 33.02 -23.84
CA ALA A 184 23.08 34.46 -24.01
C ALA A 184 23.31 34.66 -25.51
N GLN A 185 22.31 35.21 -26.20
CA GLN A 185 22.48 35.66 -27.56
C GLN A 185 23.64 36.67 -27.52
N PRO A 186 24.72 36.48 -28.30
CA PRO A 186 25.89 37.33 -28.21
C PRO A 186 25.46 38.77 -28.51
N THR A 187 25.53 39.63 -27.49
CA THR A 187 25.51 41.07 -27.70
C THR A 187 26.72 41.38 -28.57
N VAL A 188 26.47 41.91 -29.78
CA VAL A 188 27.52 42.39 -30.68
C VAL A 188 28.22 43.55 -29.99
N VAL A 189 29.35 43.28 -29.35
CA VAL A 189 30.27 44.31 -28.88
C VAL A 189 31.06 44.78 -30.10
N ILE A 190 30.67 45.91 -30.68
CA ILE A 190 31.49 46.64 -31.65
C ILE A 190 32.80 47.04 -30.96
N THR A 191 33.83 46.25 -31.17
CA THR A 191 35.20 46.49 -30.72
C THR A 191 35.87 47.43 -31.72
N PRO A 192 36.48 48.55 -31.28
CA PRO A 192 37.22 49.42 -32.18
C PRO A 192 38.47 48.68 -32.71
N GLU A 193 38.61 48.73 -34.03
CA GLU A 193 39.66 48.08 -34.82
C GLU A 193 41.05 48.60 -34.43
N LEU A 194 41.90 47.72 -33.89
CA LEU A 194 43.33 47.97 -33.71
C LEU A 194 44.14 46.98 -34.56
N GLN A 195 45.16 47.55 -35.19
CA GLN A 195 45.87 47.06 -36.37
C GLN A 195 46.47 45.64 -36.27
N VAL A 196 46.34 44.93 -37.39
CA VAL A 196 46.95 43.65 -37.73
C VAL A 196 48.48 43.65 -37.61
N THR A 197 49.02 42.63 -36.94
CA THR A 197 50.40 42.15 -37.11
C THR A 197 50.34 40.72 -37.68
N PRO A 198 51.08 40.38 -38.75
CA PRO A 198 50.98 39.07 -39.38
C PRO A 198 51.58 37.96 -38.50
N ASN A 199 50.79 36.92 -38.26
CA ASN A 199 51.18 35.69 -37.56
C ASN A 199 51.93 34.74 -38.54
N PRO A 200 53.05 34.10 -38.14
CA PRO A 200 53.77 33.18 -39.03
C PRO A 200 53.03 31.85 -39.24
N THR A 201 53.21 31.35 -40.47
CA THR A 201 52.68 30.11 -41.06
C THR A 201 52.78 28.87 -40.16
N PRO A 202 51.71 28.05 -40.02
CA PRO A 202 51.80 26.78 -39.30
C PRO A 202 52.54 25.71 -40.13
N SER A 203 53.45 25.00 -39.46
CA SER A 203 54.10 23.77 -39.92
C SER A 203 53.10 22.59 -39.95
N PRO A 204 53.17 21.67 -40.93
CA PRO A 204 52.22 20.56 -41.00
C PRO A 204 52.43 19.55 -39.87
N THR A 205 51.33 19.24 -39.17
CA THR A 205 51.24 18.16 -38.17
C THR A 205 51.19 16.79 -38.89
N PRO A 206 51.95 15.78 -38.43
CA PRO A 206 51.92 14.45 -39.03
C PRO A 206 50.61 13.70 -38.77
N GLU A 207 50.11 13.07 -39.83
CA GLU A 207 48.88 12.27 -39.91
C GLU A 207 49.04 10.94 -39.15
N LEU A 208 48.19 10.70 -38.15
CA LEU A 208 48.17 9.43 -37.41
C LEU A 208 47.23 8.42 -38.10
N SER A 209 47.81 7.26 -38.40
CA SER A 209 47.26 6.07 -39.07
C SER A 209 45.95 5.54 -38.44
N PRO A 210 45.02 4.96 -39.23
CA PRO A 210 43.74 4.45 -38.74
C PRO A 210 43.89 3.20 -37.85
N SER A 211 43.09 3.17 -36.79
CA SER A 211 42.89 2.07 -35.86
C SER A 211 42.09 0.91 -36.51
N PRO A 212 42.42 -0.37 -36.24
CA PRO A 212 41.76 -1.50 -36.87
C PRO A 212 40.31 -1.69 -36.39
N THR A 213 39.46 -2.09 -37.34
CA THR A 213 38.05 -2.48 -37.21
C THR A 213 37.89 -3.72 -36.31
N PRO A 214 36.90 -3.77 -35.40
CA PRO A 214 36.63 -4.97 -34.62
C PRO A 214 35.99 -6.07 -35.49
N GLU A 215 36.56 -7.27 -35.38
CA GLU A 215 36.13 -8.51 -36.03
C GLU A 215 34.92 -9.09 -35.31
N THR A 216 33.78 -9.19 -36.00
CA THR A 216 32.57 -9.84 -35.51
C THR A 216 32.75 -11.35 -35.44
N THR A 217 32.71 -11.92 -34.24
CA THR A 217 32.59 -13.37 -34.00
C THR A 217 31.15 -13.82 -34.30
N PRO A 218 30.92 -14.87 -35.11
CA PRO A 218 29.57 -15.38 -35.37
C PRO A 218 29.02 -16.15 -34.17
N ILE A 219 27.80 -15.81 -33.76
CA ILE A 219 27.04 -16.55 -32.72
C ILE A 219 26.45 -17.80 -33.37
N LEU A 220 26.79 -18.97 -32.82
CA LEU A 220 26.23 -20.28 -33.17
C LEU A 220 24.78 -20.35 -32.69
N VAL A 221 23.84 -20.52 -33.62
CA VAL A 221 22.41 -20.74 -33.35
C VAL A 221 22.21 -22.18 -32.88
N GLU A 222 21.71 -22.36 -31.66
CA GLU A 222 21.29 -23.65 -31.12
C GLU A 222 19.88 -23.99 -31.65
N PRO A 223 19.63 -25.21 -32.17
CA PRO A 223 18.32 -25.57 -32.71
C PRO A 223 17.28 -25.77 -31.61
N ILE A 224 16.12 -25.14 -31.80
CA ILE A 224 14.90 -25.33 -31.02
C ILE A 224 14.44 -26.80 -31.11
N PRO A 225 14.15 -27.49 -29.99
CA PRO A 225 13.56 -28.82 -30.05
C PRO A 225 12.11 -28.76 -30.54
N GLU A 226 11.85 -29.62 -31.52
CA GLU A 226 10.59 -29.86 -32.23
C GLU A 226 9.48 -30.31 -31.25
N ALA A 227 8.31 -29.67 -31.35
CA ALA A 227 7.16 -30.00 -30.54
C ALA A 227 6.52 -31.32 -30.99
N THR A 228 6.48 -32.30 -30.09
CA THR A 228 5.71 -33.55 -30.21
C THR A 228 4.21 -33.24 -30.39
N PRO A 229 3.51 -33.85 -31.37
CA PRO A 229 2.06 -33.69 -31.49
C PRO A 229 1.31 -34.48 -30.40
N THR A 230 0.45 -33.76 -29.66
CA THR A 230 -0.54 -34.31 -28.74
C THR A 230 -1.64 -35.06 -29.50
N PRO A 231 -2.08 -36.26 -29.06
CA PRO A 231 -3.07 -37.05 -29.77
C PRO A 231 -4.49 -36.48 -29.69
N GLU A 232 -5.18 -36.66 -30.82
CA GLU A 232 -6.56 -36.36 -31.17
C GLU A 232 -7.57 -37.07 -30.25
N VAL A 233 -8.50 -36.33 -29.66
CA VAL A 233 -9.62 -36.88 -28.87
C VAL A 233 -10.80 -37.14 -29.79
N THR A 234 -11.09 -38.42 -29.98
CA THR A 234 -12.27 -38.97 -30.65
C THR A 234 -13.57 -38.52 -29.97
N GLN A 235 -14.47 -37.89 -30.72
CA GLN A 235 -15.87 -37.66 -30.31
C GLN A 235 -16.69 -38.93 -30.52
N GLU A 236 -17.27 -39.46 -29.44
CA GLU A 236 -18.26 -40.52 -29.48
C GLU A 236 -19.67 -39.91 -29.59
N ALA A 237 -20.35 -40.22 -30.68
CA ALA A 237 -21.71 -39.81 -30.97
C ALA A 237 -22.71 -40.69 -30.21
N THR A 238 -23.51 -40.10 -29.31
CA THR A 238 -24.73 -40.75 -28.81
C THR A 238 -25.92 -40.33 -29.66
N ALA A 239 -26.30 -41.20 -30.59
CA ALA A 239 -27.65 -41.24 -31.15
C ALA A 239 -28.49 -42.18 -30.27
N SER A 240 -29.62 -41.69 -29.74
CA SER A 240 -30.70 -42.55 -29.27
C SER A 240 -32.02 -41.97 -29.77
N GLY A 241 -32.69 -42.74 -30.63
CA GLY A 241 -34.01 -42.45 -31.15
C GLY A 241 -35.13 -42.96 -30.24
N SER A 242 -36.34 -42.49 -30.59
CA SER A 242 -37.68 -43.06 -30.39
C SER A 242 -38.08 -43.58 -29.00
N LEU A 243 -39.02 -42.87 -28.38
CA LEU A 243 -40.46 -43.18 -28.43
C LEU A 243 -41.28 -41.92 -28.09
#